data_AF-A0A939W905-F1
#
_entry.id   AF-A0A939W905-F1
#
_cell.length_a   1.000
_cell.length_b   1.000
_cell.length_c   1.000
_cell.angle_alpha   90.00
_cell.angle_beta   90.00
_cell.angle_gamma   90.00
#
_symmetry.space_group_name_H-M   'P 1'
#
loop_
_entity.id
_entity.type
_entity.pdbx_description
1 polymer ?
#
loop_
_entity_poly.entity_id
_entity_poly.type
_entity_poly.pdbx_seq_one_letter_code
_entity_poly.pdbx_strand_id
1 'polypeptide(L)'
;MHQMQLQPEPFDMIKSGEKTIELRLYDEKRRKIRIGDEIVFTNTENGETLTVRVLDLAVFDSFEDLYKTLPLLRCGYTEQDIASASPDDMDVYYPKEKQKEYGVVGITIALKSAEFLSYYRLKEELVQFCRENGLPTSGGKQELTDRIACFLDTGAIMQVNRKRTAKQKVSGITKNSIIESGFVCSELHRAFFKREIGDGFSFNVAFQKWLKENAGKTYADAIAAYKELKSAAKGKPKKIDKQFEYNTYIRDFFQDNKGASLNDAIKCWKYKKSIKGHNKYEQSDLKALER
;
A
#
# COMPACT_ATOMS: atom_id res chain seq x y z
N MET A 1 24.80 11.78 1.85
CA MET A 1 23.50 11.85 2.54
C MET A 1 23.23 13.29 2.91
N HIS A 2 22.06 13.80 2.54
CA HIS A 2 21.62 15.18 2.76
C HIS A 2 20.34 15.20 3.60
N GLN A 3 20.05 16.33 4.26
CA GLN A 3 18.84 16.51 5.06
C GLN A 3 18.12 17.79 4.65
N MET A 4 16.80 17.72 4.53
CA MET A 4 15.96 18.84 4.13
C MET A 4 14.61 18.80 4.85
N GLN A 5 13.95 19.94 4.96
CA GLN A 5 12.61 20.06 5.53
C GLN A 5 11.58 20.32 4.42
N LEU A 6 10.38 19.77 4.60
CA LEU A 6 9.24 19.95 3.70
C LEU A 6 8.00 20.32 4.50
N GLN A 7 7.20 21.21 3.92
CA GLN A 7 5.82 21.39 4.34
C GLN A 7 5.02 20.09 4.15
N PRO A 8 3.92 19.88 4.88
CA PRO A 8 3.17 18.62 4.86
C PRO A 8 2.72 18.17 3.48
N GLU A 9 2.18 19.08 2.67
CA GLU A 9 1.63 18.75 1.36
C GLU A 9 2.71 18.23 0.38
N PRO A 10 3.83 18.93 0.12
CA PRO A 10 4.93 18.37 -0.68
C PRO A 10 5.50 17.06 -0.12
N PHE A 11 5.52 16.90 1.20
CA PHE A 11 5.99 15.68 1.85
C PHE A 11 5.07 14.49 1.50
N ASP A 12 3.75 14.68 1.64
CA ASP A 12 2.75 13.65 1.36
C ASP A 12 2.69 13.31 -0.14
N MET A 13 2.88 14.29 -1.03
CA MET A 13 2.96 14.04 -2.48
C MET A 13 4.20 13.22 -2.88
N ILE A 14 5.35 13.42 -2.21
CA ILE A 14 6.53 12.58 -2.44
C ILE A 14 6.29 11.17 -1.87
N LYS A 15 5.61 11.08 -0.72
CA LYS A 15 5.27 9.80 -0.07
C LYS A 15 4.24 8.99 -0.84
N SER A 16 3.32 9.64 -1.57
CA SER A 16 2.37 8.98 -2.50
C SER A 16 3.04 8.62 -3.83
N GLY A 17 4.06 9.37 -4.24
CA GLY A 17 4.80 9.19 -5.49
C GLY A 17 4.33 10.13 -6.61
N GLU A 18 3.39 11.02 -6.34
CA GLU A 18 2.91 12.06 -7.27
C GLU A 18 4.03 13.07 -7.58
N LYS A 19 4.71 13.55 -6.54
CA LYS A 19 5.84 14.48 -6.66
C LYS A 19 7.15 13.70 -6.74
N THR A 20 7.83 13.82 -7.87
CA THR A 20 9.10 13.13 -8.17
C THR A 20 10.23 14.09 -8.55
N ILE A 21 9.95 15.39 -8.60
CA ILE A 21 10.94 16.45 -8.81
C ILE A 21 10.78 17.47 -7.67
N GLU A 22 11.82 17.61 -6.86
CA GLU A 22 11.87 18.60 -5.79
C GLU A 22 12.55 19.89 -6.26
N LEU A 23 11.90 21.03 -6.01
CA LEU A 23 12.35 22.34 -6.47
C LEU A 23 13.09 23.09 -5.36
N ARG A 24 14.31 23.54 -5.62
CA ARG A 24 15.13 24.29 -4.65
C ARG A 24 15.95 25.39 -5.31
N LEU A 25 16.39 26.37 -4.53
CA LEU A 25 17.55 27.19 -4.90
C LEU A 25 18.79 26.31 -5.07
N TYR A 26 19.61 26.63 -6.06
CA TYR A 26 20.90 25.98 -6.31
C TYR A 26 22.02 26.59 -5.46
N ASP A 27 21.75 26.70 -4.15
CA ASP A 27 22.65 27.25 -3.13
C ASP A 27 23.83 26.31 -2.81
N GLU A 28 24.72 26.75 -1.90
CA GLU A 28 25.93 26.01 -1.56
C GLU A 28 25.66 24.62 -0.97
N LYS A 29 24.48 24.40 -0.37
CA LYS A 29 24.08 23.09 0.15
C LYS A 29 23.63 22.20 -1.01
N ARG A 30 22.77 22.70 -1.91
CA ARG A 30 22.25 21.93 -3.05
C ARG A 30 23.32 21.65 -4.11
N ARG A 31 24.33 22.52 -4.26
CA ARG A 31 25.51 22.29 -5.13
C ARG A 31 26.36 21.08 -4.73
N LYS A 32 26.22 20.58 -3.49
CA LYS A 32 26.94 19.39 -3.02
C LYS A 32 26.22 18.08 -3.34
N ILE A 33 24.98 18.15 -3.82
CA ILE A 33 24.19 16.96 -4.17
C ILE A 33 24.71 16.36 -5.47
N ARG A 34 24.83 15.04 -5.50
CA ARG A 34 25.22 14.26 -6.67
C ARG A 34 24.14 13.25 -7.01
N ILE A 35 24.08 12.88 -8.29
CA ILE A 35 23.26 11.75 -8.73
C ILE A 35 23.68 10.50 -7.94
N GLY A 36 22.69 9.78 -7.43
CA GLY A 36 22.89 8.61 -6.57
C GLY A 36 22.92 8.91 -5.06
N ASP A 37 23.04 10.18 -4.65
CA ASP A 37 22.96 10.56 -3.24
C ASP A 37 21.59 10.26 -2.64
N GLU A 38 21.55 10.18 -1.32
CA GLU A 38 20.31 10.09 -0.54
C GLU A 38 19.96 11.43 0.10
N ILE A 39 18.66 11.75 0.11
CA ILE A 39 18.09 12.88 0.83
C ILE A 39 17.07 12.34 1.83
N VAL A 40 17.21 12.76 3.09
CA VAL A 40 16.19 12.58 4.12
C VAL A 40 15.38 13.86 4.20
N PHE A 41 14.10 13.77 3.87
CA PHE A 41 13.15 14.86 4.08
C PHE A 41 12.45 14.68 5.42
N THR A 42 12.27 15.78 6.16
CA THR A 42 11.52 15.84 7.41
C THR A 42 10.30 16.74 7.24
N ASN A 43 9.12 16.23 7.54
CA ASN A 43 7.87 16.99 7.60
C ASN A 43 7.94 18.00 8.75
N THR A 44 7.70 19.27 8.45
CA THR A 44 7.85 20.38 9.39
C THR A 44 6.81 20.40 10.51
N GLU A 45 5.65 19.76 10.34
CA GLU A 45 4.59 19.77 11.36
C GLU A 45 4.70 18.60 12.34
N ASN A 46 4.96 17.40 11.84
CA ASN A 46 4.90 16.17 12.66
C ASN A 46 6.27 15.48 12.86
N GLY A 47 7.34 15.99 12.22
CA GLY A 47 8.69 15.44 12.31
C GLY A 47 8.89 14.11 11.57
N GLU A 48 7.89 13.64 10.81
CA GLU A 48 7.97 12.42 10.03
C GLU A 48 9.08 12.53 8.98
N THR A 49 9.78 11.42 8.71
CA THR A 49 10.90 11.41 7.76
C THR A 49 10.70 10.43 6.62
N LEU A 50 11.05 10.83 5.40
CA LEU A 50 11.12 9.96 4.23
C LEU A 50 12.52 10.02 3.59
N THR A 51 13.01 8.88 3.10
CA THR A 51 14.33 8.79 2.45
C THR A 51 14.15 8.53 0.95
N VAL A 52 14.78 9.37 0.14
CA VAL A 52 14.76 9.26 -1.32
C VAL A 52 16.18 9.16 -1.89
N ARG A 53 16.27 8.66 -3.13
CA ARG A 53 17.50 8.67 -3.93
C ARG A 53 17.41 9.74 -5.01
N VAL A 54 18.50 10.46 -5.23
CA VAL A 54 18.64 11.42 -6.34
C VAL A 54 18.92 10.66 -7.63
N LEU A 55 18.08 10.87 -8.63
CA LEU A 55 18.19 10.25 -9.95
C LEU A 55 18.77 11.21 -11.00
N ASP A 56 18.45 12.50 -10.90
CA ASP A 56 18.90 13.51 -11.86
C ASP A 56 18.89 14.92 -11.22
N LEU A 57 19.67 15.84 -11.80
CA LEU A 57 19.78 17.23 -11.37
C LEU A 57 19.69 18.16 -12.61
N ALA A 58 18.60 18.91 -12.71
CA ALA A 58 18.41 19.90 -13.77
C ALA A 58 18.56 21.31 -13.20
N VAL A 59 19.65 22.01 -13.56
CA VAL A 59 19.96 23.36 -13.09
C VAL A 59 19.51 24.38 -14.13
N PHE A 60 18.89 25.47 -13.66
CA PHE A 60 18.39 26.56 -14.48
C PHE A 60 18.77 27.90 -13.87
N ASP A 61 18.78 28.95 -14.70
CA ASP A 61 19.05 30.32 -14.24
C ASP A 61 17.88 30.89 -13.42
N SER A 62 16.65 30.44 -13.67
CA SER A 62 15.43 30.95 -13.02
C SER A 62 14.33 29.89 -12.88
N PHE A 63 13.38 30.11 -11.97
CA PHE A 63 12.16 29.27 -11.93
C PHE A 63 11.29 29.44 -13.18
N GLU A 64 11.39 30.58 -13.88
CA GLU A 64 10.69 30.78 -15.14
C GLU A 64 11.13 29.78 -16.21
N ASP A 65 12.44 29.58 -16.37
CA ASP A 65 13.00 28.60 -17.31
C ASP A 65 12.72 27.16 -16.87
N LEU A 66 12.78 26.92 -15.55
CA LEU A 66 12.46 25.62 -14.97
C LEU A 66 11.00 25.24 -15.27
N TYR A 67 10.04 26.14 -15.06
CA TYR A 67 8.60 25.86 -15.24
C TYR A 67 8.23 25.62 -16.70
N LYS A 68 8.95 26.25 -17.63
CA LYS A 68 8.80 26.01 -19.08
C LYS A 68 9.34 24.64 -19.51
N THR A 69 10.27 24.08 -18.75
CA THR A 69 11.03 22.88 -19.16
C THR A 69 10.56 21.62 -18.44
N LEU A 70 10.29 21.70 -17.13
CA LEU A 70 9.98 20.54 -16.32
C LEU A 70 8.47 20.25 -16.28
N PRO A 71 8.07 18.97 -16.21
CA PRO A 71 6.67 18.60 -16.05
C PRO A 71 6.15 19.00 -14.66
N LEU A 72 5.33 20.05 -14.60
CA LEU A 72 4.87 20.65 -13.34
C LEU A 72 4.08 19.67 -12.45
N LEU A 73 3.34 18.72 -13.04
CA LEU A 73 2.69 17.64 -12.27
C LEU A 73 3.69 16.87 -11.41
N ARG A 74 4.88 16.58 -11.95
CA ARG A 74 5.96 15.91 -11.19
C ARG A 74 6.64 16.83 -10.19
N CYS A 75 6.46 18.14 -10.31
CA CYS A 75 6.98 19.15 -9.41
C CYS A 75 6.06 19.43 -8.21
N GLY A 76 4.89 18.80 -8.14
CA GLY A 76 3.93 18.98 -7.04
C GLY A 76 2.70 19.83 -7.39
N TYR A 77 2.48 20.15 -8.67
CA TYR A 77 1.22 20.73 -9.14
C TYR A 77 0.20 19.63 -9.48
N THR A 78 -1.07 19.98 -9.46
CA THR A 78 -2.19 19.10 -9.76
C THR A 78 -2.87 19.48 -11.07
N GLU A 79 -3.74 18.62 -11.62
CA GLU A 79 -4.52 18.98 -12.80
C GLU A 79 -5.42 20.20 -12.56
N GLN A 80 -5.78 20.46 -11.30
CA GLN A 80 -6.64 21.57 -10.89
C GLN A 80 -5.90 22.91 -10.87
N ASP A 81 -4.65 22.94 -10.42
CA ASP A 81 -3.89 24.18 -10.21
C ASP A 81 -2.83 24.45 -11.29
N ILE A 82 -2.48 23.47 -12.14
CA ILE A 82 -1.42 23.61 -13.15
C ILE A 82 -1.69 24.74 -14.14
N ALA A 83 -2.96 25.04 -14.43
CA ALA A 83 -3.34 26.12 -15.35
C ALA A 83 -3.00 27.52 -14.79
N SER A 84 -2.92 27.64 -13.47
CA SER A 84 -2.55 28.87 -12.75
C SER A 84 -1.14 28.84 -12.16
N ALA A 85 -0.39 27.74 -12.35
CA ALA A 85 0.94 27.58 -11.81
C ALA A 85 1.88 28.70 -12.31
N SER A 86 2.57 29.35 -11.39
CA SER A 86 3.48 30.46 -11.70
C SER A 86 4.82 30.28 -11.02
N PRO A 87 5.94 30.68 -11.65
CA PRO A 87 7.23 30.79 -10.96
C PRO A 87 7.17 31.66 -9.69
N ASP A 88 6.25 32.63 -9.63
CA ASP A 88 6.06 33.49 -8.47
C ASP A 88 5.57 32.71 -7.22
N ASP A 89 5.02 31.50 -7.38
CA ASP A 89 4.66 30.61 -6.25
C ASP A 89 5.90 30.31 -5.38
N MET A 90 7.09 30.36 -5.98
CA MET A 90 8.35 30.10 -5.30
C MET A 90 8.89 31.31 -4.52
N ASP A 91 8.35 32.51 -4.74
CA ASP A 91 8.80 33.75 -4.06
C ASP A 91 8.49 33.73 -2.57
N VAL A 92 7.49 32.94 -2.16
CA VAL A 92 7.15 32.68 -0.74
C VAL A 92 8.32 32.03 0.00
N TYR A 93 9.15 31.26 -0.72
CA TYR A 93 10.25 30.50 -0.15
C TYR A 93 11.61 31.13 -0.44
N TYR A 94 11.77 31.73 -1.62
CA TYR A 94 13.04 32.19 -2.15
C TYR A 94 12.92 33.59 -2.75
N PRO A 95 13.50 34.63 -2.12
CA PRO A 95 13.50 35.98 -2.69
C PRO A 95 14.13 36.02 -4.08
N LYS A 96 13.63 36.88 -4.98
CA LYS A 96 14.10 36.97 -6.38
C LYS A 96 15.58 37.27 -6.50
N GLU A 97 16.15 38.02 -5.55
CA GLU A 97 17.58 38.31 -5.48
C GLU A 97 18.41 37.03 -5.29
N LYS A 98 17.93 36.13 -4.42
CA LYS A 98 18.58 34.84 -4.15
C LYS A 98 18.41 33.87 -5.31
N GLN A 99 17.27 33.89 -5.99
CA GLN A 99 17.08 33.13 -7.23
C GLN A 99 18.11 33.56 -8.29
N LYS A 100 18.30 34.87 -8.48
CA LYS A 100 19.28 35.42 -9.43
C LYS A 100 20.74 35.15 -9.04
N GLU A 101 21.04 35.17 -7.74
CA GLU A 101 22.39 34.91 -7.21
C GLU A 101 22.82 33.45 -7.42
N TYR A 102 21.91 32.50 -7.14
CA TYR A 102 22.28 31.09 -7.07
C TYR A 102 21.84 30.25 -8.27
N GLY A 103 20.82 30.70 -9.01
CA GLY A 103 20.03 29.86 -9.89
C GLY A 103 19.12 28.90 -9.11
N VAL A 104 18.47 28.00 -9.83
CA VAL A 104 17.52 27.02 -9.27
C VAL A 104 17.83 25.61 -9.77
N VAL A 105 17.33 24.61 -9.04
CA VAL A 105 17.51 23.21 -9.40
C VAL A 105 16.22 22.41 -9.22
N GLY A 106 15.89 21.61 -10.24
CA GLY A 106 14.96 20.50 -10.15
C GLY A 106 15.72 19.22 -9.81
N ILE A 107 15.44 18.65 -8.64
CA ILE A 107 16.08 17.42 -8.15
C ILE A 107 15.12 16.28 -8.42
N THR A 108 15.41 15.44 -9.42
CA THR A 108 14.60 14.24 -9.67
C THR A 108 14.92 13.21 -8.60
N ILE A 109 13.89 12.74 -7.91
CA ILE A 109 13.98 11.84 -6.77
C ILE A 109 13.13 10.60 -6.96
N ALA A 110 13.54 9.50 -6.35
CA ALA A 110 12.73 8.29 -6.22
C ALA A 110 12.67 7.82 -4.77
N LEU A 111 11.47 7.47 -4.32
CA LEU A 111 11.23 6.83 -3.04
C LEU A 111 11.89 5.45 -3.04
N LYS A 112 12.63 5.10 -2.00
CA LYS A 112 13.19 3.74 -1.88
C LYS A 112 12.10 2.73 -1.52
N SER A 113 12.25 1.48 -1.97
CA SER A 113 11.33 0.42 -1.57
C SER A 113 11.26 0.25 -0.06
N ALA A 114 12.40 0.34 0.64
CA ALA A 114 12.46 0.24 2.10
C ALA A 114 11.59 1.29 2.80
N GLU A 115 11.56 2.51 2.27
CA GLU A 115 10.70 3.57 2.78
C GLU A 115 9.23 3.26 2.47
N PHE A 116 8.94 2.87 1.23
CA PHE A 116 7.59 2.48 0.82
C PHE A 116 7.01 1.32 1.66
N LEU A 117 7.83 0.31 1.95
CA LEU A 117 7.48 -0.89 2.71
C LEU A 117 7.29 -0.63 4.21
N SER A 118 7.78 0.51 4.71
CA SER A 118 7.65 0.89 6.11
C SER A 118 6.27 1.45 6.47
N TYR A 119 5.43 1.71 5.47
CA TYR A 119 4.07 2.22 5.66
C TYR A 119 3.02 1.15 5.39
N TYR A 120 1.98 1.14 6.22
CA TYR A 120 0.79 0.36 5.93
C TYR A 120 0.01 0.99 4.78
N ARG A 121 -0.06 0.28 3.65
CA ARG A 121 -0.89 0.67 2.51
C ARG A 121 -2.11 -0.23 2.36
N LEU A 122 -3.23 0.35 1.99
CA LEU A 122 -4.44 -0.38 1.58
C LEU A 122 -4.23 -0.98 0.20
N LYS A 123 -4.97 -2.05 -0.11
CA LYS A 123 -4.84 -2.69 -1.41
C LYS A 123 -5.22 -1.72 -2.54
N GLU A 124 -6.22 -0.89 -2.29
CA GLU A 124 -6.71 0.13 -3.20
C GLU A 124 -5.62 1.15 -3.52
N GLU A 125 -4.87 1.60 -2.51
CA GLU A 125 -3.73 2.52 -2.67
C GLU A 125 -2.61 1.85 -3.50
N LEU A 126 -2.29 0.58 -3.24
CA LEU A 126 -1.31 -0.15 -4.04
C LEU A 126 -1.75 -0.31 -5.50
N VAL A 127 -3.04 -0.57 -5.73
CA VAL A 127 -3.61 -0.66 -7.08
C VAL A 127 -3.55 0.68 -7.80
N GLN A 128 -3.85 1.77 -7.10
CA GLN A 128 -3.80 3.12 -7.66
C GLN A 128 -2.37 3.49 -8.06
N PHE A 129 -1.40 3.29 -7.15
CA PHE A 129 0.02 3.46 -7.45
C PHE A 129 0.44 2.67 -8.69
N CYS A 130 0.00 1.41 -8.79
CA CYS A 130 0.29 0.59 -9.96
C CYS A 130 -0.28 1.19 -11.25
N ARG A 131 -1.50 1.74 -11.25
CA ARG A 131 -2.10 2.36 -12.44
C ARG A 131 -1.32 3.57 -12.92
N GLU A 132 -1.02 4.48 -11.99
CA GLU A 132 -0.29 5.73 -12.27
C GLU A 132 1.11 5.47 -12.82
N ASN A 133 1.75 4.38 -12.39
CA ASN A 133 3.09 3.99 -12.81
C ASN A 133 3.11 2.93 -13.93
N GLY A 134 1.96 2.62 -14.55
CA GLY A 134 1.87 1.64 -15.64
C GLY A 134 2.21 0.19 -15.24
N LEU A 135 2.12 -0.14 -13.96
CA LEU A 135 2.37 -1.47 -13.42
C LEU A 135 1.13 -2.37 -13.50
N PRO A 136 1.29 -3.69 -13.68
CA PRO A 136 0.21 -4.64 -13.54
C PRO A 136 -0.51 -4.54 -12.18
N THR A 137 -1.85 -4.52 -12.20
CA THR A 137 -2.70 -4.32 -11.00
C THR A 137 -3.31 -5.61 -10.43
N SER A 138 -2.99 -6.77 -11.03
CA SER A 138 -3.49 -8.05 -10.55
C SER A 138 -2.68 -8.60 -9.37
N GLY A 139 -3.35 -9.36 -8.51
CA GLY A 139 -2.72 -10.10 -7.40
C GLY A 139 -3.33 -9.81 -6.03
N GLY A 140 -2.79 -10.48 -5.02
CA GLY A 140 -2.99 -10.14 -3.61
C GLY A 140 -2.28 -8.85 -3.22
N LYS A 141 -2.49 -8.39 -1.97
CA LYS A 141 -1.81 -7.22 -1.41
C LYS A 141 -0.29 -7.38 -1.46
N GLN A 142 0.22 -8.54 -1.04
CA GLN A 142 1.66 -8.83 -1.02
C GLN A 142 2.27 -8.80 -2.42
N GLU A 143 1.64 -9.42 -3.42
CA GLU A 143 2.14 -9.40 -4.80
C GLU A 143 2.22 -7.99 -5.39
N LEU A 144 1.26 -7.12 -5.05
CA LEU A 144 1.29 -5.72 -5.43
C LEU A 144 2.43 -4.99 -4.72
N THR A 145 2.59 -5.21 -3.41
CA THR A 145 3.68 -4.64 -2.62
C THR A 145 5.06 -5.02 -3.17
N ASP A 146 5.30 -6.31 -3.44
CA ASP A 146 6.58 -6.80 -3.95
C ASP A 146 6.89 -6.22 -5.34
N ARG A 147 5.86 -6.09 -6.19
CA ARG A 147 5.98 -5.47 -7.51
C ARG A 147 6.36 -4.00 -7.43
N ILE A 148 5.71 -3.25 -6.54
CA ILE A 148 6.03 -1.83 -6.33
C ILE A 148 7.41 -1.68 -5.73
N ALA A 149 7.79 -2.51 -4.76
CA ALA A 149 9.14 -2.49 -4.18
C ALA A 149 10.22 -2.72 -5.26
N CYS A 150 10.04 -3.72 -6.12
CA CYS A 150 10.94 -3.99 -7.24
C CYS A 150 11.03 -2.80 -8.20
N PHE A 151 9.89 -2.21 -8.56
CA PHE A 151 9.82 -1.02 -9.41
C PHE A 151 10.56 0.18 -8.79
N LEU A 152 10.34 0.45 -7.50
CA LEU A 152 11.00 1.55 -6.80
C LEU A 152 12.52 1.39 -6.70
N ASP A 153 13.02 0.16 -6.55
CA ASP A 153 14.46 -0.09 -6.45
C ASP A 153 15.18 -0.15 -7.79
N THR A 154 14.50 -0.64 -8.85
CA THR A 154 15.17 -1.01 -10.11
C THR A 154 14.59 -0.33 -11.35
N GLY A 155 13.40 0.26 -11.27
CA GLY A 155 12.62 0.72 -12.41
C GLY A 155 12.01 -0.40 -13.26
N ALA A 156 12.26 -1.68 -12.94
CA ALA A 156 11.79 -2.80 -13.74
C ALA A 156 10.30 -3.10 -13.52
N ILE A 157 9.58 -3.37 -14.60
CA ILE A 157 8.17 -3.79 -14.56
C ILE A 157 8.11 -5.31 -14.55
N MET A 158 7.70 -5.90 -13.41
CA MET A 158 7.49 -7.35 -13.30
C MET A 158 6.30 -7.80 -14.13
N GLN A 159 6.55 -8.63 -15.15
CA GLN A 159 5.50 -9.21 -15.98
C GLN A 159 4.68 -10.24 -15.21
N VAL A 160 3.36 -10.23 -15.41
CA VAL A 160 2.44 -11.16 -14.74
C VAL A 160 1.90 -12.15 -15.76
N ASN A 161 2.42 -13.38 -15.74
CA ASN A 161 1.89 -14.46 -16.57
C ASN A 161 0.59 -15.01 -15.98
N ARG A 162 -0.55 -14.47 -16.42
CA ARG A 162 -1.86 -15.07 -16.13
C ARG A 162 -2.04 -16.34 -16.95
N LYS A 163 -2.00 -17.50 -16.29
CA LYS A 163 -2.62 -18.70 -16.83
C LYS A 163 -4.14 -18.46 -16.84
N ARG A 164 -4.74 -18.33 -18.04
CA ARG A 164 -6.21 -18.32 -18.18
C ARG A 164 -6.73 -19.70 -17.80
N THR A 165 -7.26 -19.85 -16.59
CA THR A 165 -8.02 -21.04 -16.22
C THR A 165 -9.39 -20.95 -16.88
N ALA A 166 -9.74 -21.90 -17.75
CA ALA A 166 -11.08 -21.99 -18.31
C ALA A 166 -12.10 -22.10 -17.18
N LYS A 167 -13.13 -21.25 -17.17
CA LYS A 167 -14.23 -21.36 -16.20
C LYS A 167 -15.03 -22.62 -16.52
N GLN A 168 -14.87 -23.67 -15.71
CA GLN A 168 -15.77 -24.82 -15.76
C GLN A 168 -17.17 -24.39 -15.32
N LYS A 169 -18.18 -24.68 -16.14
CA LYS A 169 -19.57 -24.32 -15.88
C LYS A 169 -20.15 -25.36 -14.90
N VAL A 170 -20.13 -25.04 -13.62
CA VAL A 170 -20.70 -25.90 -12.56
C VAL A 170 -22.19 -25.58 -12.43
N SER A 171 -23.06 -26.59 -12.56
CA SER A 171 -24.51 -26.47 -12.35
C SER A 171 -25.07 -27.74 -11.70
N GLY A 172 -26.03 -27.60 -10.79
CA GLY A 172 -26.75 -28.74 -10.21
C GLY A 172 -25.91 -29.63 -9.30
N ILE A 173 -25.20 -29.05 -8.33
CA ILE A 173 -24.37 -29.81 -7.38
C ILE A 173 -25.25 -30.68 -6.48
N THR A 174 -24.89 -31.96 -6.42
CA THR A 174 -25.46 -32.97 -5.53
C THR A 174 -24.37 -33.55 -4.64
N LYS A 175 -24.73 -34.34 -3.62
CA LYS A 175 -23.77 -35.03 -2.75
C LYS A 175 -22.80 -35.94 -3.53
N ASN A 176 -23.27 -36.55 -4.61
CA ASN A 176 -22.51 -37.49 -5.42
C ASN A 176 -21.69 -36.80 -6.53
N SER A 177 -21.90 -35.49 -6.74
CA SER A 177 -21.09 -34.71 -7.67
C SER A 177 -19.63 -34.70 -7.22
N ILE A 178 -18.72 -34.61 -8.19
CA ILE A 178 -17.28 -34.57 -7.95
C ILE A 178 -16.81 -33.12 -7.85
N ILE A 179 -15.90 -32.84 -6.91
CA ILE A 179 -15.25 -31.54 -6.76
C ILE A 179 -14.36 -31.31 -7.98
N GLU A 180 -14.61 -30.21 -8.65
CA GLU A 180 -13.94 -29.85 -9.88
C GLU A 180 -12.47 -29.42 -9.68
N SER A 181 -11.65 -29.67 -10.69
CA SER A 181 -10.27 -29.17 -10.73
C SER A 181 -10.26 -27.64 -10.81
N GLY A 182 -9.53 -26.98 -9.93
CA GLY A 182 -9.50 -25.51 -9.90
C GLY A 182 -10.70 -24.89 -9.16
N PHE A 183 -11.21 -25.59 -8.15
CA PHE A 183 -12.34 -25.19 -7.31
C PHE A 183 -12.33 -23.70 -6.91
N VAL A 184 -13.49 -23.05 -7.05
CA VAL A 184 -13.74 -21.67 -6.61
C VAL A 184 -15.00 -21.61 -5.75
N CYS A 185 -14.91 -20.93 -4.60
CA CYS A 185 -16.03 -20.69 -3.69
C CYS A 185 -17.10 -19.77 -4.31
N SER A 186 -17.90 -20.28 -5.23
CA SER A 186 -18.99 -19.55 -5.86
C SER A 186 -20.26 -19.50 -4.98
N GLU A 187 -21.20 -18.63 -5.35
CA GLU A 187 -22.51 -18.57 -4.70
C GLU A 187 -23.30 -19.88 -4.83
N LEU A 188 -23.15 -20.58 -5.96
CA LEU A 188 -23.77 -21.89 -6.18
C LEU A 188 -23.24 -22.93 -5.18
N HIS A 189 -21.92 -23.00 -4.97
CA HIS A 189 -21.33 -23.84 -3.94
C HIS A 189 -21.81 -23.45 -2.54
N ARG A 190 -21.88 -22.14 -2.26
CA ARG A 190 -22.39 -21.63 -0.97
C ARG A 190 -23.83 -22.08 -0.72
N ALA A 191 -24.70 -21.97 -1.71
CA ALA A 191 -26.10 -22.39 -1.63
C ALA A 191 -26.22 -23.90 -1.37
N PHE A 192 -25.44 -24.71 -2.09
CA PHE A 192 -25.36 -26.15 -1.86
C PHE A 192 -24.96 -26.48 -0.41
N PHE A 193 -23.82 -25.97 0.06
CA PHE A 193 -23.34 -26.28 1.41
C PHE A 193 -24.26 -25.74 2.50
N LYS A 194 -24.88 -24.56 2.32
CA LYS A 194 -25.91 -24.06 3.25
C LYS A 194 -27.11 -24.99 3.33
N ARG A 195 -27.60 -25.51 2.20
CA ARG A 195 -28.72 -26.46 2.18
C ARG A 195 -28.38 -27.76 2.93
N GLU A 196 -27.16 -28.28 2.77
CA GLU A 196 -26.78 -29.57 3.36
C GLU A 196 -26.24 -29.50 4.80
N ILE A 197 -25.66 -28.36 5.20
CA ILE A 197 -24.98 -28.19 6.50
C ILE A 197 -25.76 -27.24 7.42
N GLY A 198 -26.55 -26.33 6.85
CA GLY A 198 -27.32 -25.29 7.55
C GLY A 198 -26.72 -23.89 7.43
N ASP A 199 -27.48 -22.89 7.91
CA ASP A 199 -27.14 -21.46 7.77
C ASP A 199 -25.87 -21.02 8.49
N GLY A 200 -25.42 -21.79 9.48
CA GLY A 200 -24.12 -21.61 10.15
C GLY A 200 -22.90 -22.03 9.30
N PHE A 201 -23.10 -22.37 8.02
CA PHE A 201 -22.03 -22.70 7.09
C PHE A 201 -21.22 -21.46 6.68
N SER A 202 -19.89 -21.59 6.69
CA SER A 202 -18.99 -20.61 6.10
C SER A 202 -17.76 -21.29 5.49
N PHE A 203 -17.29 -20.74 4.37
CA PHE A 203 -16.01 -21.13 3.78
C PHE A 203 -14.85 -20.61 4.64
N ASN A 204 -14.50 -21.32 5.69
CA ASN A 204 -13.29 -21.02 6.46
C ASN A 204 -12.02 -21.44 5.69
N VAL A 205 -10.88 -20.85 6.04
CA VAL A 205 -9.60 -21.04 5.31
C VAL A 205 -9.19 -22.51 5.22
N ALA A 206 -9.36 -23.29 6.30
CA ALA A 206 -9.00 -24.71 6.33
C ALA A 206 -9.86 -25.51 5.33
N PHE A 207 -11.17 -25.28 5.31
CA PHE A 207 -12.07 -25.96 4.38
C PHE A 207 -11.86 -25.54 2.93
N GLN A 208 -11.60 -24.24 2.67
CA GLN A 208 -11.26 -23.77 1.34
C GLN A 208 -9.98 -24.45 0.80
N LYS A 209 -8.96 -24.61 1.66
CA LYS A 209 -7.72 -25.31 1.30
C LYS A 209 -8.00 -26.77 0.99
N TRP A 210 -8.75 -27.44 1.87
CA TRP A 210 -9.15 -28.84 1.66
C TRP A 210 -9.85 -29.04 0.32
N LEU A 211 -10.82 -28.20 -0.04
CA LEU A 211 -11.54 -28.31 -1.32
C LEU A 211 -10.61 -28.21 -2.54
N LYS A 212 -9.63 -27.29 -2.48
CA LYS A 212 -8.66 -27.11 -3.57
C LYS A 212 -7.69 -28.29 -3.71
N GLU A 213 -7.33 -28.93 -2.61
CA GLU A 213 -6.40 -30.07 -2.57
C GLU A 213 -7.08 -31.41 -2.86
N ASN A 214 -8.42 -31.46 -2.82
CA ASN A 214 -9.21 -32.69 -2.94
C ASN A 214 -10.15 -32.69 -4.16
N ALA A 215 -9.72 -32.06 -5.26
CA ALA A 215 -10.38 -32.24 -6.55
C ALA A 215 -10.45 -33.74 -6.90
N GLY A 216 -11.61 -34.19 -7.40
CA GLY A 216 -11.88 -35.63 -7.62
C GLY A 216 -12.62 -36.34 -6.48
N LYS A 217 -12.72 -35.77 -5.28
CA LYS A 217 -13.60 -36.30 -4.21
C LYS A 217 -15.06 -35.87 -4.40
N THR A 218 -15.98 -36.51 -3.69
CA THR A 218 -17.41 -36.15 -3.75
C THR A 218 -17.74 -34.96 -2.83
N TYR A 219 -18.85 -34.28 -3.12
CA TYR A 219 -19.37 -33.27 -2.20
C TYR A 219 -19.88 -33.86 -0.87
N ALA A 220 -20.24 -35.15 -0.82
CA ALA A 220 -20.49 -35.87 0.42
C ALA A 220 -19.24 -35.93 1.31
N ASP A 221 -18.08 -36.26 0.71
CA ASP A 221 -16.79 -36.25 1.40
C ASP A 221 -16.45 -34.85 1.93
N ALA A 222 -16.76 -33.82 1.14
CA ALA A 222 -16.57 -32.42 1.55
C ALA A 222 -17.42 -32.06 2.77
N ILE A 223 -18.68 -32.52 2.83
CA ILE A 223 -19.57 -32.28 3.98
C ILE A 223 -19.02 -33.00 5.23
N ALA A 224 -18.54 -34.24 5.09
CA ALA A 224 -17.92 -34.98 6.18
C ALA A 224 -16.65 -34.26 6.69
N ALA A 225 -15.75 -33.91 5.77
CA ALA A 225 -14.54 -33.16 6.08
C ALA A 225 -14.83 -31.80 6.74
N TYR A 226 -15.88 -31.09 6.32
CA TYR A 226 -16.28 -29.84 6.97
C TYR A 226 -16.65 -30.06 8.45
N LYS A 227 -17.40 -31.12 8.76
CA LYS A 227 -17.79 -31.44 10.14
C LYS A 227 -16.57 -31.77 11.00
N GLU A 228 -15.64 -32.56 10.48
CA GLU A 228 -14.37 -32.89 11.14
C GLU A 228 -13.48 -31.66 11.35
N LEU A 229 -13.32 -30.82 10.34
CA LEU A 229 -12.54 -29.59 10.45
C LEU A 229 -13.17 -28.62 11.47
N LYS A 230 -14.50 -28.55 11.52
CA LYS A 230 -15.23 -27.71 12.47
C LYS A 230 -15.09 -28.24 13.91
N SER A 231 -15.12 -29.56 14.13
CA SER A 231 -14.91 -30.15 15.45
C SER A 231 -13.46 -30.00 15.91
N ALA A 232 -12.49 -30.27 15.03
CA ALA A 232 -11.05 -30.17 15.33
C ALA A 232 -10.58 -28.73 15.61
N ALA A 233 -11.29 -27.73 15.09
CA ALA A 233 -11.03 -26.30 15.33
C ALA A 233 -11.72 -25.74 16.58
N LYS A 234 -12.61 -26.51 17.24
CA LYS A 234 -13.33 -26.06 18.43
C LYS A 234 -12.33 -25.77 19.56
N GLY A 235 -12.40 -24.57 20.14
CA GLY A 235 -11.53 -24.14 21.24
C GLY A 235 -10.10 -23.78 20.85
N LYS A 236 -9.71 -23.88 19.57
CA LYS A 236 -8.37 -23.48 19.12
C LYS A 236 -8.35 -22.04 18.59
N PRO A 237 -7.34 -21.23 18.94
CA PRO A 237 -7.19 -19.91 18.35
C PRO A 237 -6.95 -20.04 16.84
N LYS A 238 -7.69 -19.27 16.05
CA LYS A 238 -7.53 -19.26 14.60
C LYS A 238 -6.23 -18.55 14.25
N LYS A 239 -5.34 -19.22 13.50
CA LYS A 239 -4.17 -18.60 12.90
C LYS A 239 -4.64 -17.60 11.84
N ILE A 240 -4.28 -16.33 12.02
CA ILE A 240 -4.53 -15.28 11.05
C ILE A 240 -3.32 -15.22 10.13
N ASP A 241 -3.55 -15.26 8.82
CA ASP A 241 -2.48 -15.15 7.84
C ASP A 241 -1.86 -13.74 7.88
N LYS A 242 -0.56 -13.62 7.56
CA LYS A 242 0.20 -12.37 7.64
C LYS A 242 -0.44 -11.24 6.81
N GLN A 243 -1.14 -11.58 5.72
CA GLN A 243 -1.83 -10.59 4.88
C GLN A 243 -3.03 -9.91 5.57
N PHE A 244 -3.51 -10.41 6.71
CA PHE A 244 -4.66 -9.88 7.45
C PHE A 244 -4.21 -9.11 8.71
N GLU A 245 -3.35 -8.11 8.53
CA GLU A 245 -2.81 -7.29 9.62
C GLU A 245 -3.90 -6.67 10.50
N TYR A 246 -4.95 -6.07 9.90
CA TYR A 246 -6.08 -5.49 10.63
C TYR A 246 -6.74 -6.51 11.57
N ASN A 247 -7.03 -7.72 11.07
CA ASN A 247 -7.67 -8.76 11.90
C ASN A 247 -6.75 -9.22 13.04
N THR A 248 -5.44 -9.25 12.78
CA THR A 248 -4.43 -9.56 13.80
C THR A 248 -4.42 -8.48 14.87
N TYR A 249 -4.34 -7.21 14.46
CA TYR A 249 -4.36 -6.06 15.36
C TYR A 249 -5.60 -6.04 16.25
N ILE A 250 -6.80 -6.18 15.67
CA ILE A 250 -8.06 -6.14 16.43
C ILE A 250 -8.11 -7.29 17.45
N ARG A 251 -7.68 -8.49 17.07
CA ARG A 251 -7.65 -9.63 18.00
C ARG A 251 -6.70 -9.37 19.16
N ASP A 252 -5.50 -8.90 18.87
CA ASP A 252 -4.46 -8.66 19.87
C ASP A 252 -4.86 -7.47 20.78
N PHE A 253 -5.49 -6.42 20.24
CA PHE A 253 -6.10 -5.32 21.00
C PHE A 253 -7.12 -5.84 22.04
N PHE A 254 -8.07 -6.69 21.64
CA PHE A 254 -9.08 -7.19 22.57
C PHE A 254 -8.54 -8.19 23.59
N GLN A 255 -7.44 -8.87 23.29
CA GLN A 255 -6.77 -9.75 24.23
C GLN A 255 -6.23 -8.96 25.43
N ASP A 256 -5.70 -7.76 25.15
CA ASP A 256 -5.07 -6.90 26.15
C ASP A 256 -6.02 -5.87 26.77
N ASN A 257 -7.14 -5.54 26.10
CA ASN A 257 -8.07 -4.48 26.50
C ASN A 257 -9.49 -5.03 26.69
N LYS A 258 -9.68 -5.84 27.74
CA LYS A 258 -11.00 -6.42 28.04
C LYS A 258 -12.00 -5.31 28.38
N GLY A 259 -13.15 -5.31 27.69
CA GLY A 259 -14.23 -4.34 27.91
C GLY A 259 -14.17 -3.10 27.02
N ALA A 260 -13.09 -2.91 26.25
CA ALA A 260 -13.03 -1.86 25.23
C ALA A 260 -14.05 -2.11 24.11
N SER A 261 -14.41 -1.06 23.36
CA SER A 261 -15.31 -1.18 22.21
C SER A 261 -14.55 -1.47 20.92
N LEU A 262 -15.25 -1.99 19.91
CA LEU A 262 -14.69 -2.10 18.55
C LEU A 262 -14.31 -0.73 17.97
N ASN A 263 -15.03 0.32 18.36
CA ASN A 263 -14.71 1.68 17.91
C ASN A 263 -13.35 2.14 18.46
N ASP A 264 -13.03 1.79 19.71
CA ASP A 264 -11.73 2.11 20.32
C ASP A 264 -10.60 1.36 19.61
N ALA A 265 -10.81 0.07 19.32
CA ALA A 265 -9.87 -0.72 18.54
C ALA A 265 -9.63 -0.12 17.14
N ILE A 266 -10.69 0.35 16.48
CA ILE A 266 -10.61 1.02 15.17
C ILE A 266 -9.87 2.35 15.27
N LYS A 267 -10.10 3.17 16.30
CA LYS A 267 -9.37 4.42 16.53
C LYS A 267 -7.87 4.16 16.71
N CYS A 268 -7.51 3.22 17.57
CA CYS A 268 -6.12 2.84 17.80
C CYS A 268 -5.48 2.27 16.53
N TRP A 269 -6.20 1.43 15.77
CA TRP A 269 -5.74 0.94 14.48
C TRP A 269 -5.46 2.07 13.48
N LYS A 270 -6.39 3.03 13.35
CA LYS A 270 -6.24 4.20 12.47
C LYS A 270 -5.00 5.02 12.83
N TYR A 271 -4.75 5.19 14.12
CA TYR A 271 -3.53 5.81 14.61
C TYR A 271 -2.29 4.97 14.28
N LYS A 272 -2.30 3.66 14.56
CA LYS A 272 -1.16 2.80 14.30
C LYS A 272 -0.73 2.80 12.84
N LYS A 273 -1.69 2.65 11.92
CA LYS A 273 -1.44 2.60 10.48
C LYS A 273 -0.92 3.92 9.89
N SER A 274 -1.07 5.04 10.61
CA SER A 274 -0.58 6.34 10.16
C SER A 274 0.89 6.56 10.50
N ILE A 275 1.48 5.69 11.32
CA ILE A 275 2.86 5.78 11.77
C ILE A 275 3.70 4.80 10.96
N LYS A 276 4.94 5.20 10.68
CA LYS A 276 5.95 4.34 10.09
C LYS A 276 6.29 3.16 11.02
N GLY A 277 6.35 1.94 10.47
CA GLY A 277 6.79 0.75 11.17
C GLY A 277 5.82 -0.44 11.04
N HIS A 278 5.85 -1.33 12.03
CA HIS A 278 4.96 -2.50 12.03
C HIS A 278 3.55 -2.16 12.53
N ASN A 279 2.55 -2.90 12.05
CA ASN A 279 1.16 -2.68 12.44
C ASN A 279 0.65 -3.72 13.44
N LYS A 280 1.53 -4.20 14.33
CA LYS A 280 1.13 -4.99 15.49
C LYS A 280 0.60 -4.06 16.58
N TYR A 281 -0.39 -4.54 17.32
CA TYR A 281 -0.92 -3.81 18.46
C TYR A 281 0.17 -3.59 19.51
N GLU A 282 0.24 -2.36 20.04
CA GLU A 282 1.05 -2.01 21.19
C GLU A 282 0.23 -1.17 22.17
N GLN A 283 0.49 -1.31 23.47
CA GLN A 283 -0.21 -0.54 24.51
C GLN A 283 -0.08 0.97 24.30
N SER A 284 1.03 1.44 23.75
CA SER A 284 1.25 2.84 23.39
C SER A 284 0.25 3.39 22.37
N ASP A 285 -0.46 2.53 21.63
CA ASP A 285 -1.46 2.95 20.66
C ASP A 285 -2.72 3.52 21.34
N LEU A 286 -2.95 3.23 22.63
CA LEU A 286 -4.10 3.72 23.40
C LEU A 286 -4.14 5.24 23.56
N LYS A 287 -3.02 5.94 23.39
CA LYS A 287 -3.00 7.41 23.36
C LYS A 287 -3.88 8.01 22.25
N ALA A 288 -4.28 7.21 21.26
CA ALA A 288 -5.26 7.59 20.26
C ALA A 288 -6.69 7.77 20.82
N LEU A 289 -6.95 7.27 22.02
CA LEU A 289 -8.24 7.40 22.72
C LEU A 289 -8.30 8.64 23.62
N GLU A 290 -7.14 9.21 23.95
CA GLU A 290 -7.00 10.43 24.76
C GLU A 290 -7.17 11.72 23.93
N ARG A 291 -7.37 11.57 22.61
CA ARG A 291 -7.58 12.63 21.63
C ARG A 291 -9.01 12.62 21.11
#